data_AF-A0A151TGV4-F1
#
_entry.id   AF-A0A151TGV4-F1
#
_cell.length_a   1.000
_cell.length_b   1.000
_cell.length_c   1.000
_cell.angle_alpha   90.00
_cell.angle_beta   90.00
_cell.angle_gamma   90.00
#
_symmetry.space_group_name_H-M   'P 1'
#
loop_
_entity.id
_entity.type
_entity.pdbx_description
1 polymer ?
#
loop_
_entity_poly.entity_id
_entity_poly.type
_entity_poly.pdbx_seq_one_letter_code
_entity_poly.pdbx_strand_id
1 'polypeptide(L)'
;SMDGTNYASWSKSMRDTLTTKNKVKFINGGIKTLALNDTLFNAWERCNVMVLSRISHALSPKTAKSTNHIENATVLWNHHQKQYSKGKHF
;
A
#
# COMPACT_ATOMS: atom_id res chain seq x y z
N SER A 1 -10.90 -8.38 -6.38
CA SER A 1 -10.51 -7.29 -5.45
C SER A 1 -10.45 -7.82 -4.02
N MET A 2 -9.75 -7.15 -3.12
CA MET A 2 -9.64 -7.53 -1.71
C MET A 2 -10.93 -7.18 -0.98
N ASP A 3 -11.54 -8.14 -0.28
CA ASP A 3 -12.80 -7.95 0.48
C ASP A 3 -12.64 -8.13 1.99
N GLY A 4 -11.42 -8.44 2.43
CA GLY A 4 -11.05 -8.68 3.82
C GLY A 4 -10.95 -10.15 4.21
N THR A 5 -11.55 -11.06 3.42
CA THR A 5 -11.44 -12.51 3.65
C THR A 5 -10.26 -13.14 2.90
N ASN A 6 -9.86 -12.52 1.79
CA ASN A 6 -8.82 -13.01 0.88
C ASN A 6 -7.46 -12.30 1.05
N TYR A 7 -7.21 -11.68 2.21
CA TYR A 7 -6.03 -10.83 2.42
C TYR A 7 -4.69 -11.54 2.16
N ALA A 8 -4.53 -12.80 2.56
CA ALA A 8 -3.28 -13.54 2.37
C ALA A 8 -2.91 -13.64 0.88
N SER A 9 -3.83 -14.15 0.05
CA SER A 9 -3.64 -14.29 -1.40
C SER A 9 -3.49 -12.93 -2.09
N TRP A 10 -4.33 -11.96 -1.74
CA TRP A 10 -4.25 -10.61 -2.29
C TRP A 10 -2.91 -9.94 -1.97
N SER A 11 -2.47 -10.02 -0.71
CA SER A 11 -1.24 -9.36 -0.27
C SER A 11 -0.02 -9.97 -0.95
N LYS A 12 0.00 -11.30 -1.18
CA LYS A 12 1.03 -11.95 -1.98
C LYS A 12 1.03 -11.46 -3.42
N SER A 13 -0.11 -11.49 -4.10
CA SER A 13 -0.24 -11.04 -5.49
C SER A 13 0.17 -9.57 -5.67
N MET A 14 -0.16 -8.70 -4.69
CA MET A 14 0.21 -7.29 -4.72
C MET A 14 1.72 -7.11 -4.53
N ARG A 15 2.34 -7.82 -3.57
CA ARG A 15 3.80 -7.82 -3.39
C ARG A 15 4.53 -8.28 -4.65
N ASP A 16 4.06 -9.36 -5.29
CA ASP A 16 4.65 -9.88 -6.52
C ASP A 16 4.56 -8.82 -7.65
N THR A 17 3.38 -8.22 -7.85
CA THR A 17 3.15 -7.16 -8.85
C THR A 17 4.01 -5.92 -8.63
N LEU A 18 4.24 -5.52 -7.38
CA LEU A 18 5.09 -4.37 -7.06
C LEU A 18 6.57 -4.72 -7.18
N THR A 19 6.94 -5.96 -6.93
CA THR A 19 8.32 -6.45 -7.08
C THR A 19 8.75 -6.43 -8.55
N THR A 20 7.89 -6.89 -9.48
CA THR A 20 8.19 -6.83 -10.93
C THR A 20 8.38 -5.41 -11.46
N LYS A 21 7.90 -4.40 -10.72
CA LYS A 21 8.03 -2.97 -11.06
C LYS A 21 9.09 -2.24 -10.23
N ASN A 22 9.86 -2.95 -9.40
CA ASN A 22 10.82 -2.36 -8.44
C ASN A 22 10.19 -1.37 -7.45
N LYS A 23 8.91 -1.56 -7.11
CA LYS A 23 8.15 -0.68 -6.20
C LYS A 23 7.81 -1.29 -4.85
N VAL A 24 8.21 -2.54 -4.58
CA VAL A 24 7.92 -3.19 -3.28
C VAL A 24 8.48 -2.41 -2.08
N LYS A 25 9.56 -1.64 -2.28
CA LYS A 25 10.15 -0.81 -1.23
C LYS A 25 9.25 0.33 -0.74
N PHE A 26 8.24 0.72 -1.52
CA PHE A 26 7.25 1.74 -1.14
C PHE A 26 6.19 1.22 -0.16
N ILE A 27 6.03 -0.11 -0.02
CA ILE A 27 5.05 -0.71 0.90
C ILE A 27 5.70 -1.34 2.14
N ASN A 28 6.96 -1.76 2.05
CA ASN A 28 7.67 -2.41 3.17
C ASN A 28 8.54 -1.43 3.99
N GLY A 29 8.48 -0.13 3.72
CA GLY A 29 9.26 0.90 4.41
C GLY A 29 10.73 1.01 3.97
N GLY A 30 11.17 0.28 2.94
CA GLY A 30 12.53 0.36 2.40
C GLY A 30 12.85 1.68 1.70
N ILE A 31 11.84 2.45 1.30
CA ILE A 31 11.97 3.84 0.85
C ILE A 31 11.15 4.71 1.81
N LYS A 32 11.84 5.58 2.55
CA LYS A 32 11.20 6.54 3.47
C LYS A 32 10.67 7.74 2.70
N THR A 33 9.73 8.45 3.30
CA THR A 33 9.32 9.78 2.84
C THR A 33 10.53 10.70 2.80
N LEU A 34 10.72 11.40 1.69
CA LEU A 34 11.79 12.38 1.53
C LEU A 34 11.33 13.75 2.05
N ALA A 35 12.29 14.61 2.38
CA ALA A 35 12.01 15.99 2.71
C ALA A 35 11.55 16.76 1.46
N LEU A 36 10.71 17.79 1.63
CA LEU A 36 10.16 18.58 0.51
C LEU A 36 11.24 19.28 -0.33
N ASN A 37 12.40 19.58 0.28
CA ASN A 37 13.53 20.20 -0.39
C ASN A 37 14.48 19.18 -1.05
N ASP A 38 14.20 17.89 -0.94
CA ASP A 38 14.99 16.85 -1.60
C ASP A 38 14.72 16.89 -3.11
N THR A 39 15.79 16.92 -3.90
CA THR A 39 15.72 16.91 -5.37
C THR A 39 14.93 15.71 -5.93
N LEU A 40 14.84 14.61 -5.19
CA LEU A 40 14.12 13.40 -5.57
C LEU A 40 12.67 13.36 -5.03
N PHE A 41 12.22 14.36 -4.26
CA PHE A 41 10.87 14.38 -3.68
C PHE A 41 9.77 14.18 -4.73
N ASN A 42 9.82 14.91 -5.84
CA ASN A 42 8.83 14.79 -6.92
C ASN A 42 8.83 13.40 -7.58
N ALA A 43 10.00 12.76 -7.68
CA ALA A 43 10.10 11.40 -8.21
C ALA A 43 9.53 10.37 -7.22
N TRP A 44 9.81 10.57 -5.93
CA TRP A 44 9.23 9.78 -4.85
C TRP A 44 7.71 9.90 -4.80
N GLU A 45 7.18 11.12 -4.87
CA GLU A 45 5.73 11.40 -4.79
C GLU A 45 4.98 10.72 -5.92
N ARG A 46 5.46 10.85 -7.16
CA ARG A 46 4.85 10.16 -8.32
C ARG A 46 4.83 8.64 -8.13
N CYS A 47 5.91 8.06 -7.59
CA CYS A 47 5.95 6.63 -7.32
C CYS A 47 4.99 6.24 -6.20
N ASN A 48 4.90 7.04 -5.14
CA ASN A 48 3.99 6.84 -4.02
C ASN A 48 2.52 6.87 -4.51
N VAL A 49 2.12 7.89 -5.28
CA VAL A 49 0.77 7.99 -5.87
C VAL A 49 0.45 6.81 -6.78
N MET A 50 1.41 6.35 -7.60
CA MET A 50 1.22 5.17 -8.44
C MET A 50 0.94 3.90 -7.61
N VAL A 51 1.66 3.72 -6.50
CA VAL A 51 1.45 2.57 -5.61
C VAL A 51 0.11 2.68 -4.89
N LEU A 52 -0.26 3.87 -4.40
CA LEU A 52 -1.57 4.11 -3.79
C LEU A 52 -2.70 3.75 -4.77
N SER A 53 -2.67 4.27 -6.00
CA SER A 53 -3.67 3.94 -7.02
C SER A 53 -3.75 2.43 -7.29
N ARG A 54 -2.60 1.75 -7.36
CA ARG A 54 -2.57 0.29 -7.56
C ARG A 54 -3.19 -0.48 -6.41
N ILE A 55 -2.93 -0.08 -5.17
CA ILE A 55 -3.55 -0.69 -4.00
C ILE A 55 -5.05 -0.41 -4.04
N SER A 56 -5.47 0.84 -4.14
CA SER A 56 -6.87 1.26 -4.14
C SER A 56 -7.71 0.58 -5.22
N HIS A 57 -7.19 0.45 -6.45
CA HIS A 57 -7.90 -0.25 -7.53
C HIS A 57 -8.07 -1.76 -7.27
N ALA A 58 -7.22 -2.34 -6.41
CA ALA A 58 -7.31 -3.75 -6.05
C ALA A 58 -8.21 -4.00 -4.83
N LEU A 59 -8.78 -2.95 -4.20
CA LEU A 59 -9.69 -3.04 -3.06
C LEU A 59 -11.15 -3.15 -3.50
N SER A 60 -11.98 -3.80 -2.69
CA SER A 60 -13.44 -3.68 -2.81
C SER A 60 -13.91 -2.33 -2.27
N PRO A 61 -15.09 -1.82 -2.68
CA PRO A 61 -15.62 -0.54 -2.20
C PRO A 61 -15.70 -0.44 -0.67
N LYS A 62 -16.09 -1.53 0.00
CA LYS A 62 -16.15 -1.61 1.46
C LYS A 62 -14.80 -1.33 2.11
N THR A 63 -13.74 -1.89 1.54
CA THR A 63 -12.37 -1.81 2.07
C THR A 63 -11.60 -0.59 1.60
N ALA A 64 -12.03 0.04 0.51
CA ALA A 64 -11.47 1.32 0.04
C ALA A 64 -11.93 2.50 0.90
N LYS A 65 -13.15 2.45 1.45
CA LYS A 65 -13.70 3.54 2.28
C LYS A 65 -12.85 3.85 3.52
N SER A 66 -12.21 2.85 4.12
CA SER A 66 -11.36 3.04 5.31
C SER A 66 -9.99 3.67 5.00
N THR A 67 -9.66 3.87 3.72
CA THR A 67 -8.31 4.24 3.28
C THR A 67 -8.21 5.58 2.54
N ASN A 68 -9.33 6.26 2.32
CA ASN A 68 -9.40 7.48 1.48
C ASN A 68 -8.52 8.65 1.96
N HIS A 69 -8.10 8.66 3.22
CA HIS A 69 -7.29 9.73 3.80
C HIS A 69 -5.79 9.41 3.87
N ILE A 70 -5.35 8.24 3.37
CA ILE A 70 -3.96 7.81 3.51
C ILE A 70 -3.17 8.14 2.25
N GLU A 71 -2.25 9.10 2.37
CA GLU A 71 -1.43 9.60 1.25
C GLU A 71 -0.03 8.98 1.19
N ASN A 72 0.28 8.00 2.04
CA ASN A 72 1.55 7.29 2.03
C ASN A 72 1.33 5.79 1.83
N ALA A 73 1.96 5.22 0.80
CA ALA A 73 1.79 3.82 0.43
C ALA A 73 2.23 2.84 1.52
N THR A 74 3.28 3.14 2.29
CA THR A 74 3.71 2.31 3.42
C THR A 74 2.69 2.35 4.55
N VAL A 75 2.15 3.54 4.85
CA VAL A 75 1.10 3.70 5.87
C VAL A 75 -0.17 2.94 5.47
N LEU A 76 -0.57 3.06 4.20
CA LEU A 76 -1.74 2.35 3.67
C LEU A 76 -1.56 0.84 3.77
N TRP A 77 -0.40 0.35 3.34
CA TRP A 77 -0.06 -1.07 3.41
C TRP A 77 -0.13 -1.61 4.84
N ASN A 78 0.47 -0.90 5.79
CA ASN A 78 0.49 -1.27 7.20
C ASN A 78 -0.91 -1.22 7.83
N HIS A 79 -1.75 -0.28 7.42
CA HIS A 79 -3.16 -0.22 7.84
C HIS A 79 -3.90 -1.51 7.46
N HIS A 80 -3.79 -1.94 6.20
CA HIS A 80 -4.39 -3.20 5.75
C HIS A 80 -3.78 -4.42 6.46
N GLN A 81 -2.47 -4.45 6.64
CA GLN A 81 -1.82 -5.54 7.37
C GLN A 81 -2.35 -5.63 8.80
N LYS A 82 -2.42 -4.51 9.52
CA LYS A 82 -2.96 -4.49 10.89
C LYS A 82 -4.42 -4.95 10.95
N GLN A 83 -5.25 -4.54 9.99
CA GLN A 83 -6.67 -4.88 9.97
C GLN A 83 -6.95 -6.33 9.57
N TYR A 84 -6.21 -6.89 8.63
CA TYR A 84 -6.56 -8.16 7.99
C TYR A 84 -5.52 -9.27 8.18
N SER A 85 -4.28 -8.96 8.57
CA SER A 85 -3.30 -9.98 8.95
C SER A 85 -3.52 -10.50 10.37
N LYS A 86 -4.23 -9.74 11.20
CA LYS A 86 -4.67 -10.16 12.55
C LYS A 86 -6.13 -10.60 12.50
N GLY A 87 -6.39 -11.76 11.90
CA GLY A 87 -7.36 -12.64 12.53
C GLY A 87 -6.78 -13.03 13.89
N LYS A 88 -7.49 -12.71 14.98
CA LYS A 88 -7.14 -12.89 16.41
C LYS A 88 -6.51 -11.66 17.11
N HIS A 89 -7.38 -10.83 17.69
CA HIS A 89 -7.35 -10.63 19.14
C HIS A 89 -8.79 -10.84 19.64
N PHE A 90 -8.93 -11.91 20.42
CA PHE A 90 -10.00 -12.36 21.32
C PHE A 90 -11.41 -11.81 21.10
#